data_AF-Q54MW7-F1
#
_entry.id   AF-Q54MW7-F1
#
_cell.length_a   1.000
_cell.length_b   1.000
_cell.length_c   1.000
_cell.angle_alpha   90.00
_cell.angle_beta   90.00
_cell.angle_gamma   90.00
#
_symmetry.space_group_name_H-M   'P 1'
#
loop_
_entity.id
_entity.type
_entity.pdbx_description
1 polymer ?
#
loop_
_entity_poly.entity_id
_entity_poly.type
_entity_poly.pdbx_seq_one_letter_code
_entity_poly.pdbx_strand_id
1 'polypeptide(L)'
;MIEKLKYFYLLFFLLNICVATDIKVNYNVERNYNSFEECGVDNQPVCTSFEDASNRAILLSKTSTSNNSIVINSDINGSTPVSLGNLYNYCGTLYIKSSSDNVSINIDGWNSTQLPFLNIEEPDQPNSTYSCTSQRHLNWDQTIAKININQEINLTSTNNSKSFALYFNRVNIYSSSSILMVYPKNLGQIYNARFTTVHFISTLGYNLKSSSSLFAPGSVTDYVPPIYVVGGFINRGMNIDNGTFLSTPFVFIQGGEIYIPIQKISNINFSVNPFILSISSLVTLKALIFKNNQLSTFIYLYDCNGATLFNFEYENTTQTPFYHRNKYLGLEYEDSFAVIKKSHVEIKDCLQSTLSLNSIENFLVFVENSSLSFAFIEISSLISPNYFLKTESSSVSLSGLDLSSSDTPIIGSNSSIFFFGHITFTNKSFCGCQNCSFYLGETIHDTTNYICSSNPTDTPTDQPTENPSTETSTQTSAPTSTSTPNSPKSSRSRNISIIISILGIASIACLIIFSFIYKRHKNNKYISNSQLHNHDKISSNDSILNDSPCIAVADEDEKAVSPTIDISVVAYEQEYEDFAQLEQL
;
A
#
# COMPACT_ATOMS: atom_id res chain seq x y z
N MET A 1 -14.83 -40.83 -30.04
CA MET A 1 -13.89 -40.58 -28.91
C MET A 1 -13.60 -39.09 -28.73
N ILE A 2 -13.27 -38.35 -29.80
CA ILE A 2 -13.00 -36.89 -29.75
C ILE A 2 -14.20 -36.05 -29.27
N GLU A 3 -15.44 -36.37 -29.66
CA GLU A 3 -16.64 -35.64 -29.20
C GLU A 3 -16.86 -35.75 -27.69
N LYS A 4 -16.67 -36.94 -27.09
CA LYS A 4 -16.83 -37.13 -25.64
C LYS A 4 -15.83 -36.28 -24.84
N LEU A 5 -14.63 -36.05 -25.37
CA LEU A 5 -13.61 -35.20 -24.75
C LEU A 5 -14.04 -33.72 -24.75
N LYS A 6 -14.67 -33.22 -25.83
CA LYS A 6 -15.19 -31.85 -25.89
C LYS A 6 -16.31 -31.60 -24.88
N TYR A 7 -17.25 -32.54 -24.73
CA TYR A 7 -18.30 -32.42 -23.71
C TYR A 7 -17.74 -32.49 -22.30
N PHE A 8 -16.69 -33.29 -22.06
CA PHE A 8 -16.01 -33.29 -20.76
C PHE A 8 -15.37 -31.94 -20.46
N TYR A 9 -14.66 -31.32 -21.40
CA TYR A 9 -14.11 -29.97 -21.18
C TYR A 9 -15.18 -28.90 -21.02
N LEU A 10 -16.29 -28.95 -21.79
CA LEU A 10 -17.40 -28.01 -21.65
C LEU A 10 -18.10 -28.20 -20.30
N LEU A 11 -18.35 -29.43 -19.87
CA LEU A 11 -18.91 -29.76 -18.56
C LEU A 11 -17.96 -29.34 -17.45
N PHE A 12 -16.66 -29.55 -17.60
CA PHE A 12 -15.64 -29.08 -16.66
C PHE A 12 -15.60 -27.55 -16.58
N PHE A 13 -15.76 -26.85 -17.71
CA PHE A 13 -15.87 -25.39 -17.75
C PHE A 13 -17.17 -24.89 -17.12
N LEU A 14 -18.29 -25.58 -17.34
CA LEU A 14 -19.61 -25.26 -16.79
C LEU A 14 -19.72 -25.59 -15.28
N LEU A 15 -19.11 -26.69 -14.82
CA LEU A 15 -19.00 -27.05 -13.40
C LEU A 15 -18.06 -26.12 -12.66
N ASN A 16 -17.04 -25.57 -13.33
CA ASN A 16 -16.17 -24.52 -12.81
C ASN A 16 -16.69 -23.10 -13.07
N ILE A 17 -17.92 -22.92 -13.60
CA ILE A 17 -18.65 -21.68 -13.35
C ILE A 17 -19.01 -21.75 -11.86
N CYS A 18 -18.03 -21.40 -11.05
CA CYS A 18 -18.14 -21.23 -9.63
C CYS A 18 -19.28 -20.24 -9.43
N VAL A 19 -20.45 -20.75 -9.00
CA VAL A 19 -21.59 -19.90 -8.68
C VAL A 19 -21.15 -19.11 -7.48
N ALA A 20 -20.74 -17.86 -7.71
CA ALA A 20 -20.42 -16.98 -6.61
C ALA A 20 -21.70 -16.73 -5.82
N THR A 21 -21.67 -16.92 -4.51
CA THR A 21 -22.84 -16.62 -3.68
C THR A 21 -22.84 -15.12 -3.39
N ASP A 22 -23.81 -14.40 -3.93
CA ASP A 22 -24.02 -12.99 -3.61
C ASP A 22 -24.77 -12.90 -2.25
N ILE A 23 -24.13 -12.25 -1.27
CA ILE A 23 -24.66 -11.94 0.05
C ILE A 23 -25.08 -10.47 0.03
N LYS A 24 -26.39 -10.19 0.03
CA LYS A 24 -26.92 -8.83 -0.08
C LYS A 24 -26.91 -8.10 1.27
N VAL A 25 -26.39 -6.87 1.27
CA VAL A 25 -26.43 -5.94 2.42
C VAL A 25 -27.20 -4.68 2.06
N ASN A 26 -28.06 -4.22 2.95
CA ASN A 26 -28.74 -2.93 2.85
C ASN A 26 -28.90 -2.29 4.23
N TYR A 27 -28.36 -1.08 4.41
CA TYR A 27 -28.42 -0.34 5.67
C TYR A 27 -29.73 0.41 5.91
N ASN A 28 -30.53 0.59 4.87
CA ASN A 28 -31.76 1.38 4.91
C ASN A 28 -33.00 0.54 5.26
N VAL A 29 -32.81 -0.68 5.75
CA VAL A 29 -33.90 -1.59 6.13
C VAL A 29 -33.69 -2.07 7.55
N GLU A 30 -34.79 -2.26 8.27
CA GLU A 30 -34.76 -2.81 9.63
C GLU A 30 -34.44 -4.30 9.60
N ARG A 31 -33.70 -4.77 10.63
CA ARG A 31 -33.34 -6.18 10.79
C ARG A 31 -34.58 -7.03 10.97
N ASN A 32 -34.76 -8.03 10.10
CA ASN A 32 -35.86 -8.98 10.12
C ASN A 32 -35.39 -10.46 10.10
N TYR A 33 -34.22 -10.72 10.68
CA TYR A 33 -33.64 -12.05 10.88
C TYR A 33 -33.08 -12.18 12.30
N ASN A 34 -33.09 -13.39 12.86
CA ASN A 34 -32.65 -13.62 14.24
C ASN A 34 -31.13 -13.71 14.35
N SER A 35 -30.46 -14.27 13.35
CA SER A 35 -29.01 -14.48 13.34
C SER A 35 -28.41 -14.32 11.94
N PHE A 36 -27.08 -14.17 11.84
CA PHE A 36 -26.40 -13.91 10.57
C PHE A 36 -26.54 -15.07 9.57
N GLU A 37 -26.86 -16.28 10.02
CA GLU A 37 -27.10 -17.45 9.18
C GLU A 37 -28.38 -17.35 8.33
N GLU A 38 -29.29 -16.45 8.71
CA GLU A 38 -30.60 -16.28 8.09
C GLU A 38 -30.67 -15.10 7.12
N CYS A 39 -29.54 -14.45 6.77
CA CYS A 39 -29.54 -13.26 5.92
C CYS A 39 -28.68 -13.39 4.64
N GLY A 40 -29.00 -12.52 3.67
CA GLY A 40 -28.15 -12.15 2.55
C GLY A 40 -28.22 -13.05 1.32
N VAL A 41 -28.58 -14.32 1.44
CA VAL A 41 -28.62 -15.30 0.33
C VAL A 41 -30.03 -15.40 -0.27
N ASP A 42 -30.17 -16.02 -1.45
CA ASP A 42 -31.45 -16.20 -2.15
C ASP A 42 -32.62 -16.61 -1.21
N ASN A 43 -33.76 -15.92 -1.36
CA ASN A 43 -34.98 -16.07 -0.55
C ASN A 43 -34.85 -15.74 0.95
N GLN A 44 -33.69 -15.32 1.42
CA GLN A 44 -33.48 -14.80 2.77
C GLN A 44 -33.65 -13.27 2.80
N PRO A 45 -34.00 -12.68 3.95
CA PRO A 45 -33.91 -11.24 4.14
C PRO A 45 -32.49 -10.73 3.85
N VAL A 46 -32.36 -9.49 3.36
CA VAL A 46 -31.04 -8.87 3.19
C VAL A 46 -30.37 -8.68 4.55
N CYS A 47 -29.04 -8.83 4.61
CA CYS A 47 -28.32 -8.48 5.83
C CYS A 47 -28.41 -6.96 6.05
N THR A 48 -28.62 -6.54 7.30
CA THR A 48 -28.74 -5.12 7.66
C THR A 48 -27.44 -4.54 8.22
N SER A 49 -26.40 -5.36 8.33
CA SER A 49 -25.05 -4.98 8.72
C SER A 49 -24.01 -5.71 7.88
N PHE A 50 -22.82 -5.12 7.77
CA PHE A 50 -21.68 -5.81 7.17
C PHE A 50 -21.09 -6.91 8.02
N GLU A 51 -21.17 -6.77 9.34
CA GLU A 51 -20.74 -7.81 10.28
C GLU A 51 -21.54 -9.10 10.05
N ASP A 52 -22.86 -9.01 9.92
CA ASP A 52 -23.71 -10.17 9.63
C ASP A 52 -23.39 -10.77 8.25
N ALA A 53 -23.22 -9.95 7.22
CA ALA A 53 -22.85 -10.44 5.90
C ALA A 53 -21.46 -11.09 5.84
N SER A 54 -20.51 -10.62 6.63
CA SER A 54 -19.18 -11.22 6.75
C SER A 54 -19.21 -12.52 7.53
N ASN A 55 -19.93 -12.58 8.66
CA ASN A 55 -20.13 -13.82 9.41
C ASN A 55 -20.85 -14.86 8.54
N ARG A 56 -21.82 -14.41 7.73
CA ARG A 56 -22.46 -15.23 6.71
C ARG A 56 -21.48 -15.73 5.65
N ALA A 57 -20.59 -14.86 5.17
CA ALA A 57 -19.54 -15.23 4.23
C ALA A 57 -18.58 -16.28 4.82
N ILE A 58 -18.14 -16.09 6.07
CA ILE A 58 -17.32 -17.07 6.80
C ILE A 58 -18.04 -18.42 6.87
N LEU A 59 -19.31 -18.43 7.26
CA LEU A 59 -20.09 -19.67 7.33
C LEU A 59 -20.17 -20.36 5.97
N LEU A 60 -20.51 -19.64 4.90
CA LEU A 60 -20.60 -20.19 3.55
C LEU A 60 -19.25 -20.71 3.03
N SER A 61 -18.16 -20.03 3.41
CA SER A 61 -16.79 -20.42 3.04
C SER A 61 -16.35 -21.74 3.66
N LYS A 62 -16.99 -22.19 4.76
CA LYS A 62 -16.72 -23.49 5.38
C LYS A 62 -17.37 -24.65 4.60
N THR A 63 -18.51 -24.40 3.98
CA THR A 63 -19.32 -25.44 3.30
C THR A 63 -19.11 -25.48 1.79
N SER A 64 -18.52 -24.43 1.20
CA SER A 64 -18.33 -24.29 -0.23
C SER A 64 -16.95 -23.71 -0.54
N THR A 65 -16.25 -24.28 -1.52
CA THR A 65 -14.99 -23.70 -2.05
C THR A 65 -15.25 -22.49 -2.97
N SER A 66 -16.48 -21.97 -2.99
CA SER A 66 -16.89 -20.91 -3.89
C SER A 66 -16.55 -19.52 -3.38
N ASN A 67 -16.19 -18.65 -4.33
CA ASN A 67 -16.03 -17.23 -4.10
C ASN A 67 -17.37 -16.64 -3.62
N ASN A 68 -17.40 -15.95 -2.49
CA ASN A 68 -18.57 -15.21 -2.07
C ASN A 68 -18.44 -13.75 -2.51
N SER A 69 -19.55 -13.07 -2.78
CA SER A 69 -19.55 -11.62 -2.97
C SER A 69 -20.49 -10.98 -1.96
N ILE A 70 -20.07 -10.00 -1.18
CA ILE A 70 -21.01 -9.13 -0.47
C ILE A 70 -21.41 -7.99 -1.42
N VAL A 71 -22.72 -7.86 -1.66
CA VAL A 71 -23.31 -6.86 -2.56
C VAL A 71 -23.95 -5.75 -1.73
N ILE A 72 -23.44 -4.54 -1.87
CA ILE A 72 -24.03 -3.36 -1.20
C ILE A 72 -25.18 -2.82 -2.04
N ASN A 73 -26.41 -2.95 -1.55
CA ASN A 73 -27.61 -2.50 -2.27
C ASN A 73 -27.97 -1.02 -2.01
N SER A 74 -27.28 -0.35 -1.09
CA SER A 74 -27.54 1.05 -0.72
C SER A 74 -26.26 1.75 -0.28
N ASP A 75 -26.28 3.09 -0.24
CA ASP A 75 -25.20 3.86 0.39
C ASP A 75 -24.99 3.42 1.85
N ILE A 76 -23.74 3.43 2.29
CA ILE A 76 -23.38 3.31 3.71
C ILE A 76 -23.46 4.71 4.30
N ASN A 77 -24.39 4.95 5.21
CA ASN A 77 -24.39 6.21 5.96
C ASN A 77 -23.16 6.23 6.88
N GLY A 78 -22.15 7.04 6.55
CA GLY A 78 -20.88 7.16 7.27
C GLY A 78 -20.99 7.65 8.74
N SER A 79 -22.20 7.84 9.26
CA SER A 79 -22.46 8.06 10.69
C SER A 79 -22.50 6.77 11.52
N THR A 80 -22.61 5.60 10.90
CA THR A 80 -22.65 4.31 11.61
C THR A 80 -21.28 3.64 11.53
N PRO A 81 -20.64 3.25 12.65
CA PRO A 81 -19.45 2.41 12.59
C PRO A 81 -19.80 1.12 11.85
N VAL A 82 -18.98 0.76 10.88
CA VAL A 82 -19.12 -0.49 10.15
C VAL A 82 -17.84 -1.29 10.32
N SER A 83 -17.98 -2.57 10.65
CA SER A 83 -16.89 -3.54 10.63
C SER A 83 -17.33 -4.81 9.90
N LEU A 84 -16.41 -5.46 9.20
CA LEU A 84 -16.55 -6.82 8.70
C LEU A 84 -16.34 -7.86 9.80
N GLY A 85 -15.99 -7.44 11.03
CA GLY A 85 -15.52 -8.36 12.06
C GLY A 85 -14.16 -8.94 11.72
N ASN A 86 -13.89 -10.16 12.24
CA ASN A 86 -12.62 -10.86 12.03
C ASN A 86 -12.72 -11.90 10.91
N LEU A 87 -12.10 -11.62 9.77
CA LEU A 87 -12.10 -12.54 8.61
C LEU A 87 -11.00 -13.61 8.66
N TYR A 88 -10.34 -13.80 9.81
CA TYR A 88 -9.29 -14.82 9.97
C TYR A 88 -9.74 -16.24 9.59
N ASN A 89 -11.02 -16.57 9.75
CA ASN A 89 -11.57 -17.90 9.44
C ASN A 89 -12.16 -18.05 8.02
N TYR A 90 -12.12 -16.99 7.19
CA TYR A 90 -12.70 -17.04 5.84
C TYR A 90 -11.81 -17.82 4.85
N CYS A 91 -12.41 -18.75 4.10
CA CYS A 91 -11.72 -19.58 3.11
C CYS A 91 -12.22 -19.32 1.68
N GLY A 92 -11.36 -18.76 0.83
CA GLY A 92 -11.69 -18.44 -0.57
C GLY A 92 -11.50 -16.96 -0.89
N THR A 93 -12.07 -16.53 -2.01
CA THR A 93 -12.09 -15.12 -2.43
C THR A 93 -13.38 -14.46 -1.94
N LEU A 94 -13.30 -13.30 -1.29
CA LEU A 94 -14.47 -12.50 -0.89
C LEU A 94 -14.52 -11.23 -1.72
N TYR A 95 -15.47 -11.11 -2.64
CA TYR A 95 -15.66 -9.85 -3.34
C TYR A 95 -16.55 -8.95 -2.51
N ILE A 96 -16.22 -7.66 -2.44
CA ILE A 96 -17.15 -6.69 -1.87
C ILE A 96 -17.33 -5.60 -2.91
N LYS A 97 -18.57 -5.51 -3.40
CA LYS A 97 -18.92 -4.73 -4.58
C LYS A 97 -20.22 -3.98 -4.35
N SER A 98 -20.33 -2.82 -4.99
CA SER A 98 -21.62 -2.13 -5.13
C SER A 98 -22.57 -3.03 -5.93
N SER A 99 -23.88 -2.83 -5.74
CA SER A 99 -24.91 -3.37 -6.63
C SER A 99 -24.79 -2.89 -8.09
N SER A 100 -23.95 -1.88 -8.37
CA SER A 100 -23.62 -1.42 -9.71
C SER A 100 -22.13 -1.57 -10.05
N ASP A 101 -21.83 -2.20 -11.19
CA ASP A 101 -20.46 -2.40 -11.69
C ASP A 101 -19.75 -1.10 -12.14
N ASN A 102 -20.52 -0.02 -12.35
CA ASN A 102 -20.02 1.26 -12.87
C ASN A 102 -19.85 2.33 -11.79
N VAL A 103 -20.24 2.05 -10.55
CA VAL A 103 -20.21 3.02 -9.45
C VAL A 103 -19.07 2.66 -8.51
N SER A 104 -18.15 3.60 -8.30
CA SER A 104 -17.12 3.46 -7.27
C SER A 104 -17.77 3.55 -5.90
N ILE A 105 -17.30 2.73 -4.97
CA ILE A 105 -17.69 2.84 -3.56
C ILE A 105 -16.90 4.03 -2.98
N ASN A 106 -17.61 4.96 -2.34
CA ASN A 106 -17.00 6.07 -1.63
C ASN A 106 -16.80 5.70 -0.17
N ILE A 107 -15.64 6.07 0.34
CA ILE A 107 -15.19 5.78 1.68
C ILE A 107 -15.00 7.07 2.45
N ASP A 108 -15.86 7.40 3.40
CA ASP A 108 -15.67 8.63 4.17
C ASP A 108 -15.00 8.34 5.51
N GLY A 109 -13.78 8.86 5.74
CA GLY A 109 -13.05 8.72 6.99
C GLY A 109 -13.30 9.79 8.05
N TRP A 110 -14.22 10.73 7.85
CA TRP A 110 -14.40 11.87 8.77
C TRP A 110 -14.74 11.48 10.23
N ASN A 111 -15.51 10.41 10.45
CA ASN A 111 -16.03 10.03 11.79
C ASN A 111 -15.36 8.80 12.41
N SER A 112 -14.19 8.36 11.93
CA SER A 112 -13.52 7.16 12.44
C SER A 112 -12.92 7.40 13.83
N THR A 113 -13.56 6.91 14.90
CA THR A 113 -13.03 7.03 16.26
C THR A 113 -12.74 5.69 16.93
N GLN A 114 -12.08 4.72 16.26
CA GLN A 114 -11.07 3.78 16.83
C GLN A 114 -11.10 2.34 16.30
N LEU A 115 -12.17 1.84 15.68
CA LEU A 115 -12.23 0.44 15.22
C LEU A 115 -11.92 0.31 13.72
N PRO A 116 -11.03 -0.61 13.29
CA PRO A 116 -10.79 -0.86 11.87
C PRO A 116 -12.01 -1.53 11.23
N PHE A 117 -12.32 -1.16 9.99
CA PHE A 117 -13.42 -1.77 9.26
C PHE A 117 -13.14 -3.24 8.94
N LEU A 118 -11.93 -3.58 8.51
CA LEU A 118 -11.46 -4.95 8.39
C LEU A 118 -10.45 -5.26 9.49
N ASN A 119 -10.76 -6.23 10.35
CA ASN A 119 -9.76 -6.87 11.19
C ASN A 119 -9.47 -8.27 10.67
N ILE A 120 -8.19 -8.63 10.55
CA ILE A 120 -7.75 -10.01 10.38
C ILE A 120 -6.80 -10.28 11.52
N GLU A 121 -7.31 -10.95 12.54
CA GLU A 121 -6.56 -11.21 13.75
C GLU A 121 -6.55 -12.70 14.01
N GLU A 122 -5.36 -13.28 14.09
CA GLU A 122 -5.24 -14.67 14.53
C GLU A 122 -5.71 -14.76 15.98
N PRO A 123 -6.63 -15.66 16.34
CA PRO A 123 -7.05 -15.78 17.73
C PRO A 123 -5.87 -16.22 18.61
N ASP A 124 -5.80 -15.74 19.86
CA ASP A 124 -4.71 -16.09 20.79
C ASP A 124 -4.70 -17.58 21.16
N GLN A 125 -5.84 -18.25 21.03
CA GLN A 125 -5.95 -19.71 21.07
C GLN A 125 -6.47 -20.24 19.73
N PRO A 126 -5.87 -21.29 19.16
CA PRO A 126 -6.34 -21.89 17.91
C PRO A 126 -7.69 -22.60 18.13
N ASN A 127 -8.79 -21.86 18.12
CA ASN A 127 -10.12 -22.42 18.38
C ASN A 127 -10.74 -23.14 17.17
N SER A 128 -9.98 -23.40 16.09
CA SER A 128 -10.41 -24.34 15.07
C SER A 128 -9.28 -24.80 14.14
N THR A 129 -9.12 -26.12 14.02
CA THR A 129 -8.26 -26.84 13.06
C THR A 129 -8.82 -26.82 11.63
N TYR A 130 -9.26 -25.67 11.11
CA TYR A 130 -9.65 -25.59 9.71
C TYR A 130 -8.43 -25.24 8.86
N SER A 131 -7.98 -26.19 8.04
CA SER A 131 -6.97 -25.95 7.00
C SER A 131 -7.57 -25.05 5.92
N CYS A 132 -7.56 -23.75 6.17
CA CYS A 132 -8.11 -22.77 5.27
C CYS A 132 -7.09 -22.45 4.19
N THR A 133 -7.33 -22.94 2.97
CA THR A 133 -6.51 -22.72 1.79
C THR A 133 -7.16 -21.68 0.88
N SER A 134 -6.37 -20.75 0.34
CA SER A 134 -6.63 -19.85 -0.80
C SER A 134 -6.82 -18.35 -0.51
N GLN A 135 -6.43 -17.57 -1.52
CA GLN A 135 -6.25 -16.12 -1.56
C GLN A 135 -7.48 -15.35 -1.09
N ARG A 136 -7.36 -14.64 0.03
CA ARG A 136 -8.36 -13.65 0.47
C ARG A 136 -8.30 -12.42 -0.46
N HIS A 137 -9.41 -11.75 -0.69
CA HIS A 137 -9.53 -10.43 -1.35
C HIS A 137 -10.60 -9.65 -0.57
N LEU A 138 -10.44 -8.34 -0.37
CA LEU A 138 -11.39 -7.42 0.31
C LEU A 138 -11.11 -5.96 -0.12
N ASN A 139 -12.14 -5.10 -0.11
CA ASN A 139 -12.15 -3.72 -0.62
C ASN A 139 -12.91 -2.77 0.36
N TRP A 140 -12.25 -1.89 1.16
CA TRP A 140 -12.87 -1.15 2.30
C TRP A 140 -12.14 0.12 2.82
N ASP A 141 -12.50 0.61 4.05
CA ASP A 141 -12.58 1.99 4.58
C ASP A 141 -12.13 2.18 6.05
N GLN A 142 -11.50 3.31 6.45
CA GLN A 142 -11.16 3.74 7.83
C GLN A 142 -10.33 2.81 8.74
N THR A 143 -9.07 3.16 9.08
CA THR A 143 -8.00 2.13 9.30
C THR A 143 -8.37 0.89 8.51
N ILE A 144 -8.47 1.13 7.22
CA ILE A 144 -9.23 0.33 6.27
C ILE A 144 -9.06 -1.17 6.51
N ALA A 145 -7.81 -1.57 6.71
CA ALA A 145 -7.48 -2.93 7.09
C ALA A 145 -6.43 -2.94 8.20
N LYS A 146 -6.74 -3.63 9.30
CA LYS A 146 -5.78 -4.09 10.29
C LYS A 146 -5.53 -5.59 10.09
N ILE A 147 -4.26 -5.97 9.95
CA ILE A 147 -3.83 -7.36 9.82
C ILE A 147 -2.81 -7.64 10.93
N ASN A 148 -3.19 -8.54 11.84
CA ASN A 148 -2.44 -8.95 13.02
C ASN A 148 -2.43 -10.48 13.16
N ILE A 149 -1.58 -11.14 12.35
CA ILE A 149 -1.46 -12.60 12.27
C ILE A 149 0.02 -13.01 12.40
N ASN A 150 0.28 -14.29 12.69
CA ASN A 150 1.60 -14.87 12.48
C ASN A 150 1.90 -14.93 10.98
N GLN A 151 2.89 -14.18 10.54
CA GLN A 151 3.32 -14.20 9.14
C GLN A 151 4.28 -15.36 8.88
N GLU A 152 4.33 -15.84 7.63
CA GLU A 152 5.27 -16.88 7.22
C GLU A 152 6.72 -16.37 7.29
N ILE A 153 7.57 -17.11 7.99
CA ILE A 153 8.99 -16.78 8.20
C ILE A 153 9.92 -17.64 7.34
N ASN A 154 9.42 -18.74 6.77
CA ASN A 154 10.20 -19.51 5.81
C ASN A 154 10.24 -18.75 4.47
N LEU A 155 11.39 -18.11 4.22
CA LEU A 155 11.67 -17.35 2.99
C LEU A 155 11.60 -18.18 1.69
N THR A 156 11.66 -19.51 1.80
CA THR A 156 11.58 -20.44 0.67
C THR A 156 10.22 -21.13 0.54
N SER A 157 9.29 -20.89 1.48
CA SER A 157 7.96 -21.49 1.45
C SER A 157 7.21 -21.10 0.17
N THR A 158 6.64 -22.09 -0.50
CA THR A 158 5.71 -21.91 -1.64
C THR A 158 4.29 -22.29 -1.25
N ASN A 159 4.05 -22.61 0.03
CA ASN A 159 2.77 -23.07 0.52
C ASN A 159 1.76 -21.92 0.63
N ASN A 160 0.97 -21.70 -0.42
CA ASN A 160 -0.08 -20.68 -0.43
C ASN A 160 -1.18 -20.88 0.63
N SER A 161 -1.17 -21.95 1.44
CA SER A 161 -2.17 -22.11 2.51
C SER A 161 -2.08 -21.03 3.58
N LYS A 162 -0.93 -20.36 3.72
CA LYS A 162 -0.75 -19.24 4.66
C LYS A 162 -0.71 -17.88 3.97
N SER A 163 -0.90 -17.82 2.65
CA SER A 163 -0.81 -16.56 1.93
C SER A 163 -2.10 -15.78 2.03
N PHE A 164 -1.94 -14.48 2.26
CA PHE A 164 -2.96 -13.48 2.34
C PHE A 164 -2.69 -12.40 1.29
N ALA A 165 -3.76 -11.96 0.62
CA ALA A 165 -3.69 -10.84 -0.30
C ALA A 165 -4.86 -9.87 -0.04
N LEU A 166 -4.63 -8.57 -0.24
CA LEU A 166 -5.65 -7.53 -0.10
C LEU A 166 -5.64 -6.65 -1.35
N TYR A 167 -6.82 -6.35 -1.89
CA TYR A 167 -6.96 -5.62 -3.15
C TYR A 167 -7.97 -4.49 -3.01
N PHE A 168 -7.49 -3.26 -2.94
CA PHE A 168 -8.32 -2.08 -3.14
C PHE A 168 -8.52 -1.91 -4.65
N ASN A 169 -9.71 -2.20 -5.17
CA ASN A 169 -9.97 -2.10 -6.60
C ASN A 169 -11.12 -1.13 -6.91
N ARG A 170 -10.85 -0.05 -7.65
CA ARG A 170 -11.83 1.01 -8.02
C ARG A 170 -12.51 1.65 -6.80
N VAL A 171 -11.70 2.31 -5.98
CA VAL A 171 -12.11 2.79 -4.66
C VAL A 171 -11.68 4.23 -4.47
N ASN A 172 -12.54 5.06 -3.88
CA ASN A 172 -12.20 6.41 -3.46
C ASN A 172 -12.16 6.49 -1.93
N ILE A 173 -10.98 6.76 -1.34
CA ILE A 173 -10.75 6.89 0.10
C ILE A 173 -10.72 8.36 0.48
N TYR A 174 -11.73 8.87 1.18
CA TYR A 174 -11.83 10.27 1.60
C TYR A 174 -11.39 10.46 3.05
N SER A 175 -10.64 11.53 3.33
CA SER A 175 -10.44 12.08 4.68
C SER A 175 -9.86 11.11 5.74
N SER A 176 -9.31 9.97 5.31
CA SER A 176 -8.79 8.95 6.22
C SER A 176 -7.38 9.29 6.71
N SER A 177 -7.11 9.00 7.98
CA SER A 177 -5.80 9.12 8.59
C SER A 177 -5.02 7.83 8.73
N SER A 178 -5.72 6.69 8.64
CA SER A 178 -5.11 5.36 8.59
C SER A 178 -5.85 4.52 7.54
N ILE A 179 -5.09 3.87 6.67
CA ILE A 179 -5.56 3.07 5.54
C ILE A 179 -5.15 1.63 5.81
N LEU A 180 -3.87 1.32 5.83
CA LEU A 180 -3.42 -0.05 6.01
C LEU A 180 -2.55 -0.14 7.25
N MET A 181 -2.82 -1.12 8.11
CA MET A 181 -1.93 -1.48 9.22
C MET A 181 -1.68 -2.98 9.23
N VAL A 182 -0.51 -3.39 8.75
CA VAL A 182 0.00 -4.75 8.89
C VAL A 182 1.03 -4.76 10.02
N TYR A 183 0.71 -5.46 11.10
CA TYR A 183 1.60 -5.61 12.25
C TYR A 183 1.55 -7.07 12.74
N PRO A 184 2.55 -7.90 12.37
CA PRO A 184 2.56 -9.32 12.69
C PRO A 184 2.62 -9.60 14.20
N LYS A 185 2.02 -10.71 14.64
CA LYS A 185 2.14 -11.19 16.03
C LYS A 185 3.56 -11.66 16.36
N ASN A 186 4.20 -12.34 15.42
CA ASN A 186 5.57 -12.85 15.53
C ASN A 186 6.62 -11.77 15.19
N LEU A 187 6.67 -10.71 16.01
CA LEU A 187 7.58 -9.57 15.82
C LEU A 187 9.07 -9.95 15.83
N GLY A 188 9.88 -9.10 15.19
CA GLY A 188 11.33 -9.25 15.12
C GLY A 188 11.83 -10.35 14.17
N GLN A 189 10.93 -11.03 13.46
CA GLN A 189 11.28 -12.06 12.48
C GLN A 189 11.60 -11.47 11.10
N ILE A 190 12.26 -12.26 10.25
CA ILE A 190 12.39 -11.97 8.82
C ILE A 190 11.23 -12.67 8.10
N TYR A 191 10.37 -11.89 7.46
CA TYR A 191 9.13 -12.40 6.88
C TYR A 191 9.29 -12.72 5.39
N ASN A 192 8.57 -13.73 4.92
CA ASN A 192 8.34 -13.91 3.50
C ASN A 192 7.24 -12.91 3.05
N ALA A 193 7.67 -11.70 2.65
CA ALA A 193 6.75 -10.59 2.36
C ALA A 193 5.67 -10.92 1.31
N ARG A 194 5.95 -11.84 0.39
CA ARG A 194 5.01 -12.28 -0.66
C ARG A 194 3.78 -12.98 -0.11
N PHE A 195 3.83 -13.48 1.13
CA PHE A 195 2.70 -14.13 1.77
C PHE A 195 1.70 -13.14 2.36
N THR A 196 2.03 -11.86 2.51
CA THR A 196 1.07 -10.81 2.90
C THR A 196 1.11 -9.70 1.86
N THR A 197 0.33 -9.83 0.79
CA THR A 197 0.38 -8.89 -0.33
C THR A 197 -0.75 -7.86 -0.27
N VAL A 198 -0.49 -6.61 -0.62
CA VAL A 198 -1.50 -5.55 -0.76
C VAL A 198 -1.38 -4.86 -2.12
N HIS A 199 -2.52 -4.62 -2.75
CA HIS A 199 -2.63 -3.96 -4.05
C HIS A 199 -3.62 -2.80 -3.99
N PHE A 200 -3.21 -1.63 -4.48
CA PHE A 200 -4.09 -0.52 -4.80
C PHE A 200 -4.27 -0.42 -6.32
N ILE A 201 -5.39 -0.93 -6.85
CA ILE A 201 -5.74 -1.00 -8.27
C ILE A 201 -6.80 0.06 -8.56
N SER A 202 -6.45 1.09 -9.34
CA SER A 202 -7.39 2.19 -9.63
C SER A 202 -8.01 2.79 -8.37
N THR A 203 -7.21 2.85 -7.29
CA THR A 203 -7.59 3.45 -6.00
C THR A 203 -7.16 4.91 -5.98
N LEU A 204 -8.04 5.79 -5.51
CA LEU A 204 -7.77 7.20 -5.28
C LEU A 204 -7.98 7.52 -3.79
N GLY A 205 -6.96 8.03 -3.12
CA GLY A 205 -7.10 8.71 -1.84
C GLY A 205 -7.36 10.19 -2.05
N TYR A 206 -8.40 10.74 -1.45
CA TYR A 206 -8.78 12.15 -1.56
C TYR A 206 -8.85 12.83 -0.19
N ASN A 207 -8.28 14.04 -0.08
CA ASN A 207 -8.28 14.83 1.15
C ASN A 207 -7.72 14.07 2.38
N LEU A 208 -6.71 13.23 2.17
CA LEU A 208 -6.12 12.41 3.24
C LEU A 208 -5.36 13.29 4.26
N LYS A 209 -5.23 12.83 5.50
CA LYS A 209 -4.55 13.56 6.58
C LYS A 209 -3.66 12.65 7.42
N SER A 210 -2.72 13.18 8.18
CA SER A 210 -2.05 12.39 9.22
C SER A 210 -3.02 12.03 10.36
N SER A 211 -2.70 10.94 11.08
CA SER A 211 -3.37 10.62 12.34
C SER A 211 -3.02 11.66 13.41
N SER A 212 -4.02 12.00 14.23
CA SER A 212 -3.90 12.90 15.38
C SER A 212 -4.27 12.22 16.70
N SER A 213 -4.52 10.90 16.68
CA SER A 213 -5.08 10.17 17.82
C SER A 213 -4.60 8.73 17.93
N LEU A 214 -4.36 8.05 16.81
CA LEU A 214 -3.90 6.66 16.79
C LEU A 214 -2.37 6.62 16.71
N PHE A 215 -1.73 6.03 17.71
CA PHE A 215 -0.28 5.82 17.74
C PHE A 215 0.14 4.60 16.92
N ALA A 216 1.35 4.66 16.37
CA ALA A 216 1.98 3.50 15.76
C ALA A 216 2.19 2.38 16.80
N PRO A 217 2.13 1.10 16.40
CA PRO A 217 2.36 -0.02 17.31
C PRO A 217 3.66 0.13 18.11
N GLY A 218 3.57 0.04 19.45
CA GLY A 218 4.71 0.18 20.35
C GLY A 218 5.22 1.61 20.57
N SER A 219 4.59 2.63 19.96
CA SER A 219 4.93 4.03 20.20
C SER A 219 3.88 4.73 21.07
N VAL A 220 4.33 5.68 21.88
CA VAL A 220 3.50 6.63 22.63
C VAL A 220 3.71 8.08 22.15
N THR A 221 4.55 8.28 21.14
CA THR A 221 4.95 9.60 20.63
C THR A 221 4.63 9.76 19.14
N ASP A 222 4.67 8.68 18.38
CA ASP A 222 4.57 8.71 16.92
C ASP A 222 3.21 8.18 16.49
N TYR A 223 2.47 8.98 15.72
CA TYR A 223 1.17 8.58 15.20
C TYR A 223 1.30 7.54 14.08
N VAL A 224 0.28 6.69 13.94
CA VAL A 224 0.24 5.72 12.84
C VAL A 224 0.13 6.46 11.49
N PRO A 225 0.92 6.08 10.49
CA PRO A 225 0.84 6.64 9.15
C PRO A 225 -0.37 6.05 8.42
N PRO A 226 -0.80 6.68 7.31
CA PRO A 226 -1.84 6.13 6.44
C PRO A 226 -1.54 4.69 6.03
N ILE A 227 -0.32 4.37 5.63
CA ILE A 227 0.08 3.00 5.27
C ILE A 227 1.22 2.58 6.20
N TYR A 228 0.96 1.62 7.08
CA TYR A 228 1.91 1.03 8.01
C TYR A 228 2.02 -0.47 7.72
N VAL A 229 3.18 -0.95 7.30
CA VAL A 229 3.38 -2.35 6.92
C VAL A 229 4.65 -2.92 7.55
N VAL A 230 4.50 -3.97 8.35
CA VAL A 230 5.62 -4.80 8.82
C VAL A 230 5.49 -6.19 8.20
N GLY A 231 6.50 -6.62 7.44
CA GLY A 231 6.55 -7.95 6.83
C GLY A 231 5.64 -8.20 5.62
N GLY A 232 5.03 -7.16 5.05
CA GLY A 232 4.13 -7.28 3.89
C GLY A 232 4.73 -6.79 2.57
N PHE A 233 4.04 -7.11 1.47
CA PHE A 233 4.38 -6.68 0.11
C PHE A 233 3.33 -5.73 -0.47
N ILE A 234 3.67 -4.45 -0.66
CA ILE A 234 2.83 -3.50 -1.41
C ILE A 234 3.18 -3.61 -2.89
N ASN A 235 2.31 -4.19 -3.72
CA ASN A 235 2.60 -4.48 -5.13
C ASN A 235 2.04 -3.41 -6.11
N ARG A 236 1.19 -2.50 -5.64
CA ARG A 236 0.72 -1.33 -6.41
C ARG A 236 0.43 -0.18 -5.47
N GLY A 237 0.84 1.04 -5.83
CA GLY A 237 0.55 2.27 -5.09
C GLY A 237 -0.83 2.83 -5.37
N MET A 238 -1.33 3.67 -4.46
CA MET A 238 -2.63 4.34 -4.56
C MET A 238 -2.47 5.75 -5.11
N ASN A 239 -3.26 6.18 -6.09
CA ASN A 239 -3.22 7.60 -6.49
C ASN A 239 -3.72 8.48 -5.34
N ILE A 240 -3.15 9.66 -5.16
CA ILE A 240 -3.52 10.56 -4.06
C ILE A 240 -3.78 11.95 -4.63
N ASP A 241 -4.88 12.57 -4.23
CA ASP A 241 -5.20 13.94 -4.59
C ASP A 241 -5.76 14.72 -3.40
N ASN A 242 -5.17 15.88 -3.12
CA ASN A 242 -5.45 16.69 -1.92
C ASN A 242 -5.14 15.98 -0.60
N GLY A 243 -4.36 16.62 0.26
CA GLY A 243 -4.08 16.08 1.58
C GLY A 243 -2.96 16.80 2.30
N THR A 244 -2.82 16.52 3.59
CA THR A 244 -1.80 17.14 4.43
C THR A 244 -1.27 16.15 5.46
N PHE A 245 0.04 15.89 5.41
CA PHE A 245 0.75 14.95 6.27
C PHE A 245 1.78 15.70 7.10
N LEU A 246 1.37 16.18 8.27
CA LEU A 246 2.22 17.00 9.14
C LEU A 246 3.04 16.16 10.12
N SER A 247 2.51 15.04 10.59
CA SER A 247 3.04 14.32 11.76
C SER A 247 3.54 12.90 11.46
N THR A 248 3.31 12.38 10.25
CA THR A 248 3.66 11.01 9.89
C THR A 248 4.18 10.94 8.46
N PRO A 249 5.05 9.96 8.12
CA PRO A 249 5.23 9.59 6.73
C PRO A 249 3.89 9.14 6.14
N PHE A 250 3.80 9.11 4.81
CA PHE A 250 2.61 8.56 4.16
C PHE A 250 2.62 7.03 4.16
N VAL A 251 3.78 6.45 3.80
CA VAL A 251 4.04 5.01 3.86
C VAL A 251 5.19 4.77 4.83
N PHE A 252 4.96 3.92 5.82
CA PHE A 252 5.96 3.26 6.63
C PHE A 252 5.99 1.77 6.26
N ILE A 253 7.17 1.25 5.92
CA ILE A 253 7.37 -0.18 5.69
C ILE A 253 8.63 -0.69 6.38
N GLN A 254 8.52 -1.85 7.04
CA GLN A 254 9.64 -2.52 7.70
C GLN A 254 9.66 -4.02 7.38
N GLY A 255 10.85 -4.56 7.05
CA GLY A 255 11.02 -6.00 6.79
C GLY A 255 10.16 -6.52 5.63
N GLY A 256 9.73 -5.65 4.72
CA GLY A 256 8.75 -5.94 3.68
C GLY A 256 9.26 -5.68 2.28
N GLU A 257 8.33 -5.65 1.33
CA GLU A 257 8.61 -5.30 -0.06
C GLU A 257 7.65 -4.18 -0.51
N ILE A 258 8.14 -3.23 -1.31
CA ILE A 258 7.30 -2.24 -1.98
C ILE A 258 7.67 -2.20 -3.46
N TYR A 259 6.68 -2.43 -4.31
CA TYR A 259 6.75 -2.35 -5.75
C TYR A 259 5.63 -1.42 -6.23
N ILE A 260 5.99 -0.24 -6.71
CA ILE A 260 5.01 0.73 -7.24
C ILE A 260 5.37 0.98 -8.70
N PRO A 261 4.61 0.43 -9.66
CA PRO A 261 4.94 0.57 -11.07
C PRO A 261 4.56 1.93 -11.67
N ILE A 262 3.52 2.56 -11.14
CA ILE A 262 3.05 3.90 -11.51
C ILE A 262 2.16 4.43 -10.38
N GLN A 263 2.28 5.71 -10.05
CA GLN A 263 1.40 6.38 -9.09
C GLN A 263 1.38 7.88 -9.37
N LYS A 264 0.21 8.50 -9.21
CA LYS A 264 0.04 9.95 -9.29
C LYS A 264 -0.26 10.52 -7.91
N ILE A 265 0.47 11.55 -7.53
CA ILE A 265 0.33 12.25 -6.26
C ILE A 265 0.14 13.74 -6.59
N SER A 266 -1.01 14.31 -6.23
CA SER A 266 -1.31 15.72 -6.52
C SER A 266 -1.83 16.50 -5.33
N ASN A 267 -1.46 17.78 -5.25
CA ASN A 267 -1.98 18.75 -4.28
C ASN A 267 -1.80 18.33 -2.81
N ILE A 268 -0.69 17.65 -2.50
CA ILE A 268 -0.37 17.16 -1.15
C ILE A 268 0.69 18.03 -0.49
N ASN A 269 0.52 18.31 0.80
CA ASN A 269 1.57 18.85 1.64
C ASN A 269 2.13 17.76 2.57
N PHE A 270 3.37 17.33 2.33
CA PHE A 270 4.11 16.37 3.17
C PHE A 270 4.95 17.04 4.26
N SER A 271 4.93 18.38 4.34
CA SER A 271 5.61 19.21 5.35
C SER A 271 7.00 18.71 5.72
N VAL A 272 7.14 17.89 6.77
CA VAL A 272 8.45 17.40 7.24
C VAL A 272 8.66 15.89 7.19
N ASN A 273 7.62 15.13 6.82
CA ASN A 273 7.74 13.69 6.83
C ASN A 273 7.96 13.17 5.41
N PRO A 274 8.76 12.11 5.24
CA PRO A 274 8.97 11.53 3.92
C PRO A 274 7.67 10.94 3.39
N PHE A 275 7.53 10.94 2.06
CA PHE A 275 6.45 10.18 1.44
C PHE A 275 6.59 8.69 1.77
N ILE A 276 7.80 8.13 1.67
CA ILE A 276 8.10 6.74 2.06
C ILE A 276 9.23 6.72 3.08
N LEU A 277 8.97 6.10 4.23
CA LEU A 277 9.98 5.67 5.20
C LEU A 277 10.08 4.14 5.16
N SER A 278 11.24 3.61 4.80
CA SER A 278 11.47 2.19 4.59
C SER A 278 12.67 1.68 5.40
N ILE A 279 12.47 0.58 6.12
CA ILE A 279 13.47 -0.04 7.00
C ILE A 279 13.65 -1.52 6.61
N SER A 280 14.87 -1.99 6.35
CA SER A 280 15.18 -3.41 6.09
C SER A 280 14.24 -4.05 5.06
N SER A 281 13.87 -3.29 4.03
CA SER A 281 12.83 -3.67 3.04
C SER A 281 13.37 -3.58 1.61
N LEU A 282 12.80 -4.37 0.71
CA LEU A 282 13.08 -4.26 -0.72
C LEU A 282 12.19 -3.16 -1.34
N VAL A 283 12.80 -2.18 -2.00
CA VAL A 283 12.07 -1.03 -2.54
C VAL A 283 12.24 -0.96 -4.06
N THR A 284 11.15 -0.93 -4.80
CA THR A 284 11.15 -0.70 -6.25
C THR A 284 10.07 0.30 -6.62
N LEU A 285 10.46 1.53 -6.93
CA LEU A 285 9.54 2.60 -7.33
C LEU A 285 9.79 2.94 -8.79
N LYS A 286 8.72 2.96 -9.58
CA LYS A 286 8.74 3.29 -11.00
C LYS A 286 7.66 4.32 -11.31
N ALA A 287 7.97 5.27 -12.19
CA ALA A 287 7.00 6.18 -12.81
C ALA A 287 6.08 6.89 -11.78
N LEU A 288 6.67 7.60 -10.82
CA LEU A 288 5.91 8.43 -9.86
C LEU A 288 5.77 9.85 -10.40
N ILE A 289 4.55 10.38 -10.37
CA ILE A 289 4.23 11.71 -10.89
C ILE A 289 3.70 12.56 -9.75
N PHE A 290 4.46 13.59 -9.38
CA PHE A 290 4.11 14.57 -8.34
C PHE A 290 3.68 15.89 -8.98
N LYS A 291 2.43 16.31 -8.75
CA LYS A 291 1.89 17.59 -9.25
C LYS A 291 1.45 18.51 -8.12
N ASN A 292 1.90 19.77 -8.10
CA ASN A 292 1.49 20.79 -7.13
C ASN A 292 1.64 20.34 -5.67
N ASN A 293 2.72 19.63 -5.32
CA ASN A 293 2.94 19.14 -3.95
C ASN A 293 3.91 20.05 -3.18
N GLN A 294 3.89 19.94 -1.85
CA GLN A 294 4.90 20.45 -0.93
C GLN A 294 5.64 19.27 -0.29
N LEU A 295 6.95 19.19 -0.43
CA LEU A 295 7.75 18.03 0.01
C LEU A 295 9.14 18.46 0.47
N SER A 296 9.53 18.19 1.71
CA SER A 296 10.90 18.40 2.20
C SER A 296 11.80 17.20 1.89
N THR A 297 11.38 16.02 2.34
CA THR A 297 12.00 14.73 2.06
C THR A 297 11.04 13.87 1.26
N PHE A 298 11.47 13.32 0.13
CA PHE A 298 10.71 12.36 -0.65
C PHE A 298 10.79 10.95 -0.05
N ILE A 299 12.01 10.46 0.20
CA ILE A 299 12.22 9.07 0.62
C ILE A 299 13.31 8.97 1.67
N TYR A 300 13.09 8.09 2.64
CA TYR A 300 14.06 7.71 3.65
C TYR A 300 14.22 6.19 3.64
N LEU A 301 15.42 5.72 3.32
CA LEU A 301 15.79 4.31 3.24
C LEU A 301 16.82 3.99 4.32
N TYR A 302 16.52 3.02 5.17
CA TYR A 302 17.45 2.52 6.19
C TYR A 302 17.58 1.00 6.05
N ASP A 303 18.81 0.51 5.90
CA ASP A 303 19.10 -0.94 5.79
C ASP A 303 18.39 -1.62 4.59
N CYS A 304 18.15 -0.88 3.51
CA CYS A 304 17.47 -1.38 2.30
C CYS A 304 18.50 -1.87 1.27
N ASN A 305 18.71 -3.19 1.19
CA ASN A 305 19.61 -3.78 0.20
C ASN A 305 18.88 -4.10 -1.12
N GLY A 306 19.26 -3.41 -2.21
CA GLY A 306 18.69 -3.63 -3.54
C GLY A 306 17.50 -2.73 -3.86
N ALA A 307 17.42 -1.54 -3.27
CA ALA A 307 16.39 -0.57 -3.62
C ALA A 307 16.63 0.01 -5.01
N THR A 308 15.58 0.16 -5.81
CA THR A 308 15.67 0.73 -7.16
C THR A 308 14.59 1.77 -7.45
N LEU A 309 15.00 2.96 -7.85
CA LEU A 309 14.15 4.13 -8.05
C LEU A 309 14.25 4.62 -9.50
N PHE A 310 13.13 4.70 -10.21
CA PHE A 310 13.08 5.01 -11.64
C PHE A 310 12.01 6.02 -12.03
N ASN A 311 12.34 6.93 -12.95
CA ASN A 311 11.39 7.78 -13.68
C ASN A 311 10.44 8.55 -12.74
N PHE A 312 10.91 9.58 -12.05
CA PHE A 312 10.00 10.49 -11.36
C PHE A 312 9.83 11.78 -12.16
N GLU A 313 8.58 12.23 -12.19
CA GLU A 313 8.16 13.48 -12.79
C GLU A 313 7.65 14.40 -11.69
N TYR A 314 8.15 15.63 -11.68
CA TYR A 314 7.69 16.67 -10.79
C TYR A 314 7.12 17.81 -11.65
N GLU A 315 5.94 18.30 -11.29
CA GLU A 315 5.30 19.45 -11.91
C GLU A 315 4.83 20.39 -10.78
N ASN A 316 5.31 21.63 -10.77
CA ASN A 316 4.96 22.63 -9.74
C ASN A 316 5.09 22.13 -8.28
N THR A 317 5.99 21.18 -8.02
CA THR A 317 6.24 20.70 -6.66
C THR A 317 7.26 21.62 -6.01
N THR A 318 6.87 22.25 -4.90
CA THR A 318 7.72 23.18 -4.13
C THR A 318 8.35 22.44 -2.96
N GLN A 319 9.60 22.77 -2.63
CA GLN A 319 10.19 22.30 -1.38
C GLN A 319 9.70 23.15 -0.21
N THR A 320 9.44 22.52 0.93
CA THR A 320 9.26 23.22 2.21
C THR A 320 10.58 23.23 2.97
N PRO A 321 10.87 24.28 3.77
CA PRO A 321 12.04 24.28 4.65
C PRO A 321 12.09 23.00 5.49
N PHE A 322 13.28 22.46 5.66
CA PHE A 322 13.47 21.33 6.56
C PHE A 322 13.25 21.76 8.01
N TYR A 323 12.60 20.91 8.79
CA TYR A 323 12.46 21.12 10.22
C TYR A 323 13.49 20.23 10.91
N HIS A 324 14.53 20.85 11.44
CA HIS A 324 15.63 20.15 12.12
C HIS A 324 15.12 19.25 13.26
N ARG A 325 15.78 18.08 13.41
CA ARG A 325 15.55 17.09 14.47
C ARG A 325 14.18 16.44 14.49
N ASN A 326 13.44 16.50 13.38
CA ASN A 326 12.26 15.67 13.25
C ASN A 326 12.67 14.21 13.19
N LYS A 327 11.97 13.39 13.97
CA LYS A 327 12.18 11.95 14.05
C LYS A 327 10.85 11.24 13.97
N TYR A 328 10.89 10.03 13.46
CA TYR A 328 9.74 9.14 13.47
C TYR A 328 10.18 7.74 13.88
N LEU A 329 9.55 7.18 14.92
CA LEU A 329 9.93 5.89 15.51
C LEU A 329 11.44 5.79 15.83
N GLY A 330 12.03 6.89 16.30
CA GLY A 330 13.43 6.97 16.69
C GLY A 330 14.43 7.21 15.55
N LEU A 331 14.00 7.23 14.28
CA LEU A 331 14.85 7.62 13.16
C LEU A 331 14.80 9.13 12.96
N GLU A 332 15.94 9.80 13.15
CA GLU A 332 16.09 11.23 12.85
C GLU A 332 16.19 11.44 11.34
N TYR A 333 15.41 12.37 10.82
CA TYR A 333 15.46 12.77 9.42
C TYR A 333 16.69 13.63 9.16
N GLU A 334 17.20 13.50 7.94
CA GLU A 334 18.32 14.31 7.44
C GLU A 334 17.78 15.41 6.55
N ASP A 335 18.52 16.51 6.47
CA ASP A 335 18.19 17.66 5.66
C ASP A 335 18.41 17.38 4.16
N SER A 336 17.63 16.46 3.60
CA SER A 336 17.80 15.99 2.24
C SER A 336 16.49 15.52 1.64
N PHE A 337 16.38 15.70 0.32
CA PHE A 337 15.25 15.22 -0.46
C PHE A 337 15.21 13.69 -0.50
N ALA A 338 16.36 13.03 -0.64
CA ALA A 338 16.48 11.57 -0.50
C ALA A 338 17.51 11.23 0.57
N VAL A 339 17.15 10.33 1.49
CA VAL A 339 18.02 9.88 2.58
C VAL A 339 18.27 8.40 2.46
N ILE A 340 19.54 8.00 2.44
CA ILE A 340 19.98 6.61 2.23
C ILE A 340 20.99 6.26 3.32
N LYS A 341 20.62 5.37 4.23
CA LYS A 341 21.47 4.92 5.34
C LYS A 341 21.61 3.41 5.34
N LYS A 342 22.81 2.88 5.55
CA LYS A 342 23.11 1.43 5.61
C LYS A 342 22.52 0.60 4.45
N SER A 343 22.37 1.19 3.28
CA SER A 343 21.56 0.64 2.17
C SER A 343 22.37 0.43 0.89
N HIS A 344 21.86 -0.40 -0.03
CA HIS A 344 22.33 -0.47 -1.42
C HIS A 344 21.21 0.00 -2.35
N VAL A 345 21.40 1.13 -3.00
CA VAL A 345 20.36 1.82 -3.77
C VAL A 345 20.84 2.13 -5.17
N GLU A 346 19.97 1.92 -6.15
CA GLU A 346 20.14 2.42 -7.51
C GLU A 346 19.03 3.41 -7.85
N ILE A 347 19.42 4.60 -8.32
CA ILE A 347 18.52 5.66 -8.78
C ILE A 347 18.83 5.92 -10.24
N LYS A 348 17.82 5.78 -11.09
CA LYS A 348 17.93 6.01 -12.53
C LYS A 348 16.84 6.94 -13.04
N ASP A 349 17.19 7.89 -13.90
CA ASP A 349 16.23 8.74 -14.63
C ASP A 349 15.17 9.41 -13.72
N CYS A 350 15.56 9.71 -12.48
CA CYS A 350 14.65 10.08 -11.41
C CYS A 350 14.09 11.51 -11.52
N LEU A 351 14.60 12.34 -12.44
CA LEU A 351 14.36 13.80 -12.46
C LEU A 351 14.19 14.31 -13.91
N GLN A 352 13.38 13.64 -14.72
CA GLN A 352 13.25 13.94 -16.16
C GLN A 352 12.44 15.20 -16.50
N SER A 353 11.74 15.82 -15.55
CA SER A 353 10.90 16.99 -15.85
C SER A 353 10.74 17.93 -14.66
N THR A 354 11.00 19.22 -14.92
CA THR A 354 10.43 20.41 -14.27
C THR A 354 10.11 20.33 -12.77
N LEU A 355 11.09 20.00 -11.93
CA LEU A 355 11.18 20.75 -10.68
C LEU A 355 11.23 22.22 -11.09
N SER A 356 10.20 23.00 -10.74
CA SER A 356 10.30 24.45 -10.89
C SER A 356 11.53 24.86 -10.09
N LEU A 357 12.52 25.43 -10.78
CA LEU A 357 13.88 25.80 -10.33
C LEU A 357 13.96 26.66 -9.05
N ASN A 358 12.84 27.00 -8.42
CA ASN A 358 12.83 27.76 -7.20
C ASN A 358 13.12 26.82 -6.02
N SER A 359 14.41 26.80 -5.67
CA SER A 359 14.99 26.42 -4.36
C SER A 359 14.69 25.01 -3.88
N ILE A 360 15.46 24.03 -4.36
CA ILE A 360 15.85 22.96 -3.44
C ILE A 360 16.88 23.59 -2.49
N GLU A 361 16.45 23.98 -1.29
CA GLU A 361 17.32 24.59 -0.28
C GLU A 361 18.30 23.56 0.32
N ASN A 362 17.91 22.28 0.31
CA ASN A 362 18.57 21.19 1.01
C ASN A 362 19.45 20.32 0.08
N PHE A 363 20.06 19.26 0.61
CA PHE A 363 20.72 18.25 -0.24
C PHE A 363 19.71 17.53 -1.14
N LEU A 364 20.08 17.25 -2.39
CA LEU A 364 19.27 16.35 -3.21
C LEU A 364 19.36 14.90 -2.69
N VAL A 365 20.56 14.45 -2.32
CA VAL A 365 20.77 13.11 -1.77
C VAL A 365 21.74 13.16 -0.57
N PHE A 366 21.37 12.46 0.49
CA PHE A 366 22.23 12.17 1.65
C PHE A 366 22.47 10.66 1.71
N VAL A 367 23.73 10.25 1.82
CA VAL A 367 24.16 8.85 1.78
C VAL A 367 25.12 8.56 2.93
N GLU A 368 24.77 7.63 3.82
CA GLU A 368 25.60 7.27 4.98
C GLU A 368 25.77 5.76 5.09
N ASN A 369 27.00 5.28 5.27
CA ASN A 369 27.31 3.86 5.42
C ASN A 369 26.66 2.98 4.32
N SER A 370 26.56 3.50 3.10
CA SER A 370 25.71 2.95 2.04
C SER A 370 26.46 2.83 0.72
N SER A 371 25.83 2.16 -0.25
CA SER A 371 26.23 2.21 -1.65
C SER A 371 25.12 2.76 -2.52
N LEU A 372 25.46 3.72 -3.39
CA LEU A 372 24.52 4.40 -4.27
C LEU A 372 25.02 4.33 -5.72
N SER A 373 24.21 3.81 -6.63
CA SER A 373 24.38 3.98 -8.07
C SER A 373 23.38 5.04 -8.56
N PHE A 374 23.86 6.14 -9.12
CA PHE A 374 23.07 7.27 -9.58
C PHE A 374 23.34 7.52 -11.06
N ALA A 375 22.36 7.27 -11.93
CA ALA A 375 22.54 7.32 -13.38
C ALA A 375 21.42 8.08 -14.09
N PHE A 376 21.80 8.92 -15.07
CA PHE A 376 20.85 9.70 -15.86
C PHE A 376 21.17 9.59 -17.35
N ILE A 377 20.14 9.61 -18.19
CA ILE A 377 20.34 9.72 -19.64
C ILE A 377 20.74 11.15 -20.01
N GLU A 378 20.05 12.17 -19.48
CA GLU A 378 20.36 13.60 -19.66
C GLU A 378 19.82 14.40 -18.47
N ILE A 379 20.68 14.91 -17.57
CA ILE A 379 20.28 16.07 -16.75
C ILE A 379 20.55 17.30 -17.60
N SER A 380 19.58 17.67 -18.45
CA SER A 380 19.57 19.06 -18.91
C SER A 380 19.51 19.98 -17.67
N SER A 381 20.24 21.09 -17.72
CA SER A 381 20.44 22.21 -16.78
C SER A 381 19.25 22.68 -15.88
N LEU A 382 18.46 21.77 -15.31
CA LEU A 382 17.14 22.02 -14.72
C LEU A 382 17.14 21.92 -13.19
N ILE A 383 18.25 21.48 -12.58
CA ILE A 383 18.34 21.35 -11.13
C ILE A 383 19.62 22.06 -10.68
N SER A 384 19.44 23.22 -10.06
CA SER A 384 20.46 23.87 -9.25
C SER A 384 20.07 23.66 -7.79
N PRO A 385 20.24 22.46 -7.20
CA PRO A 385 20.11 22.37 -5.76
C PRO A 385 21.24 23.21 -5.14
N ASN A 386 21.04 23.78 -3.95
CA ASN A 386 22.16 24.41 -3.24
C ASN A 386 23.30 23.39 -3.01
N TYR A 387 22.93 22.12 -2.82
CA TYR A 387 23.85 21.01 -2.61
C TYR A 387 23.37 19.73 -3.31
N PHE A 388 24.25 19.12 -4.09
CA PHE A 388 23.89 17.92 -4.86
C PHE A 388 23.93 16.66 -3.98
N LEU A 389 25.04 16.39 -3.31
CA LEU A 389 25.25 15.13 -2.61
C LEU A 389 26.04 15.36 -1.32
N LYS A 390 25.51 14.88 -0.19
CA LYS A 390 26.24 14.68 1.06
C LYS A 390 26.47 13.19 1.28
N THR A 391 27.71 12.80 1.53
CA THR A 391 28.11 11.39 1.61
C THR A 391 29.05 11.11 2.78
N GLU A 392 28.78 10.07 3.54
CA GLU A 392 29.55 9.68 4.72
C GLU A 392 29.84 8.18 4.71
N SER A 393 31.11 7.79 4.75
CA SER A 393 31.54 6.37 4.82
C SER A 393 30.85 5.48 3.78
N SER A 394 30.69 5.98 2.55
CA SER A 394 29.83 5.38 1.52
C SER A 394 30.56 5.18 0.19
N SER A 395 30.01 4.33 -0.68
CA SER A 395 30.47 4.13 -2.06
C SER A 395 29.42 4.65 -3.04
N VAL A 396 29.74 5.66 -3.83
CA VAL A 396 28.80 6.31 -4.74
C VAL A 396 29.31 6.22 -6.17
N SER A 397 28.51 5.68 -7.08
CA SER A 397 28.76 5.68 -8.52
C SER A 397 27.81 6.64 -9.22
N LEU A 398 28.36 7.60 -9.95
CA LEU A 398 27.66 8.66 -10.66
C LEU A 398 27.87 8.51 -12.16
N SER A 399 26.80 8.61 -12.96
CA SER A 399 26.89 8.56 -14.42
C SER A 399 25.86 9.44 -15.13
N GLY A 400 26.24 9.97 -16.29
CA GLY A 400 25.36 10.82 -17.12
C GLY A 400 24.97 12.16 -16.48
N LEU A 401 25.83 12.68 -15.59
CA LEU A 401 25.67 13.99 -14.97
C LEU A 401 26.61 15.00 -15.65
N ASP A 402 26.10 16.20 -15.93
CA ASP A 402 26.93 17.36 -16.23
C ASP A 402 27.15 18.18 -14.95
N LEU A 403 28.37 18.12 -14.39
CA LEU A 403 28.78 18.86 -13.19
C LEU A 403 29.56 20.14 -13.54
N SER A 404 29.41 20.65 -14.77
CA SER A 404 30.09 21.85 -15.22
C SER A 404 29.57 23.14 -14.57
N SER A 405 28.34 23.15 -14.05
CA SER A 405 27.83 24.26 -13.23
C SER A 405 28.44 24.19 -11.82
N SER A 406 28.94 25.33 -11.34
CA SER A 406 29.65 25.46 -10.06
C SER A 406 28.82 25.13 -8.81
N ASP A 407 27.53 24.88 -8.98
CA ASP A 407 26.53 24.95 -7.90
C ASP A 407 26.09 23.56 -7.44
N THR A 408 26.89 22.52 -7.70
CA THR A 408 26.58 21.12 -7.36
C THR A 408 27.70 20.46 -6.55
N PRO A 409 28.07 20.98 -5.36
CA PRO A 409 29.16 20.40 -4.59
C PRO A 409 28.80 19.00 -4.07
N ILE A 410 29.78 18.10 -4.12
CA ILE A 410 29.80 16.83 -3.39
C ILE A 410 30.54 17.08 -2.06
N ILE A 411 29.86 16.89 -0.94
CA ILE A 411 30.41 17.13 0.41
C ILE A 411 30.32 15.88 1.29
N GLY A 412 30.98 15.90 2.45
CA GLY A 412 30.87 14.87 3.49
C GLY A 412 32.23 14.29 3.87
N SER A 413 32.32 12.98 4.10
CA SER A 413 33.59 12.37 4.53
C SER A 413 33.74 10.87 4.26
N ASN A 414 35.00 10.41 4.15
CA ASN A 414 35.40 8.99 4.11
C ASN A 414 34.69 8.14 3.04
N SER A 415 34.33 8.73 1.91
CA SER A 415 33.57 8.08 0.84
C SER A 415 34.38 7.87 -0.44
N SER A 416 34.03 6.84 -1.20
CA SER A 416 34.56 6.58 -2.55
C SER A 416 33.55 6.99 -3.60
N ILE A 417 33.94 7.87 -4.52
CA ILE A 417 33.06 8.44 -5.54
C ILE A 417 33.58 8.04 -6.93
N PHE A 418 32.80 7.26 -7.67
CA PHE A 418 33.13 6.77 -9.00
C PHE A 418 32.34 7.53 -10.06
N PHE A 419 33.03 8.06 -11.05
CA PHE A 419 32.48 8.78 -12.18
C PHE A 419 32.54 7.91 -13.42
N PHE A 420 31.39 7.57 -14.00
CA PHE A 420 31.31 6.76 -15.21
C PHE A 420 30.74 7.58 -16.37
N GLY A 421 31.38 7.47 -17.54
CA GLY A 421 31.00 8.19 -18.76
C GLY A 421 31.68 9.55 -18.92
N HIS A 422 31.23 10.33 -19.89
CA HIS A 422 31.70 11.71 -20.09
C HIS A 422 31.13 12.60 -18.99
N ILE A 423 31.99 13.03 -18.07
CA ILE A 423 31.63 13.97 -17.00
C ILE A 423 32.54 15.18 -17.11
N THR A 424 31.94 16.37 -17.20
CA THR A 424 32.64 17.65 -17.08
C THR A 424 32.48 18.12 -15.65
N PHE A 425 33.58 18.50 -14.99
CA PHE A 425 33.55 19.00 -13.62
C PHE A 425 34.36 20.30 -13.52
N THR A 426 33.98 21.14 -12.56
CA THR A 426 34.78 22.29 -12.13
C THR A 426 35.47 22.00 -10.81
N ASN A 427 36.50 22.77 -10.45
CA ASN A 427 37.20 22.60 -9.16
C ASN A 427 36.26 22.64 -7.95
N LYS A 428 35.13 23.35 -8.05
CA LYS A 428 34.14 23.51 -6.98
C LYS A 428 33.28 22.26 -6.75
N SER A 429 33.16 21.37 -7.73
CA SER A 429 32.32 20.16 -7.64
C SER A 429 32.82 19.17 -6.57
N PHE A 430 34.12 19.17 -6.27
CA PHE A 430 34.75 18.26 -5.28
C PHE A 430 34.87 18.85 -3.87
N CYS A 431 34.44 20.09 -3.69
CA CYS A 431 34.74 20.84 -2.49
C CYS A 431 33.86 20.47 -1.31
N GLY A 432 34.48 19.98 -0.23
CA GLY A 432 33.82 19.71 1.05
C GLY A 432 33.74 18.22 1.46
N CYS A 433 34.34 17.30 0.69
CA CYS A 433 34.36 15.87 1.02
C CYS A 433 35.72 15.46 1.65
N GLN A 434 35.80 15.44 2.98
CA GLN A 434 37.04 15.13 3.70
C GLN A 434 37.42 13.65 3.57
N ASN A 435 38.69 13.35 3.27
CA ASN A 435 39.18 11.97 3.09
C ASN A 435 38.41 11.15 2.03
N CYS A 436 37.77 11.81 1.07
CA CYS A 436 37.06 11.13 -0.01
C CYS A 436 38.03 10.77 -1.15
N SER A 437 37.82 9.59 -1.76
CA SER A 437 38.56 9.14 -2.94
C SER A 437 37.69 9.28 -4.18
N PHE A 438 38.17 10.00 -5.19
CA PHE A 438 37.44 10.21 -6.44
C PHE A 438 38.07 9.36 -7.55
N TYR A 439 37.23 8.71 -8.37
CA TYR A 439 37.65 7.82 -9.45
C TYR A 439 37.00 8.21 -10.76
N LEU A 440 37.77 8.34 -11.83
CA LEU A 440 37.27 8.45 -13.20
C LEU A 440 37.36 7.07 -13.85
N GLY A 441 36.23 6.38 -13.99
CA GLY A 441 36.21 4.96 -14.30
C GLY A 441 36.92 4.17 -13.21
N GLU A 442 37.99 3.46 -13.58
CA GLU A 442 38.83 2.66 -12.64
C GLU A 442 40.05 3.43 -12.13
N THR A 443 40.29 4.66 -12.59
CA THR A 443 41.51 5.42 -12.27
C THR A 443 41.24 6.43 -11.15
N ILE A 444 42.09 6.46 -10.12
CA ILE A 444 42.00 7.47 -9.07
C ILE A 444 42.30 8.87 -9.64
N HIS A 445 41.42 9.82 -9.37
CA HIS A 445 41.56 11.22 -9.77
C HIS A 445 42.12 12.04 -8.61
N ASP A 446 43.31 12.61 -8.79
CA ASP A 446 43.94 13.43 -7.76
C ASP A 446 43.25 14.79 -7.66
N THR A 447 42.58 15.01 -6.54
CA THR A 447 41.85 16.26 -6.23
C THR A 447 42.63 17.23 -5.34
N THR A 448 43.88 16.90 -4.95
CA THR A 448 44.68 17.70 -4.01
C THR A 448 44.93 19.14 -4.47
N ASN A 449 44.93 19.39 -5.79
CA ASN A 449 45.15 20.71 -6.36
C ASN A 449 43.88 21.57 -6.47
N TYR A 450 42.70 21.04 -6.11
CA TYR A 450 41.45 21.80 -6.15
C TYR A 450 41.25 22.56 -4.83
N ILE A 451 41.75 23.79 -4.77
CA ILE A 451 41.56 24.69 -3.62
C ILE A 451 40.09 25.10 -3.55
N CYS A 452 39.41 24.71 -2.49
CA CYS A 452 38.06 25.16 -2.20
C CYS A 452 38.09 26.61 -1.73
N SER A 453 37.49 27.51 -2.51
CA SER A 453 37.46 28.94 -2.19
C SER A 453 36.61 29.28 -0.96
N SER A 454 35.81 28.32 -0.49
CA SER A 454 35.02 28.35 0.73
C SER A 454 34.51 26.94 0.96
N ASN A 455 34.75 26.33 2.13
CA ASN A 455 33.96 25.16 2.50
C ASN A 455 32.49 25.60 2.48
N PRO A 456 31.58 24.93 1.77
CA PRO A 456 30.18 25.07 2.08
C PRO A 456 30.02 24.72 3.56
N THR A 457 29.78 25.74 4.39
CA THR A 457 29.53 25.56 5.82
C THR A 457 28.28 24.70 5.94
N ASP A 458 28.30 23.63 6.75
CA ASP A 458 27.05 22.99 7.20
C ASP A 458 26.14 24.12 7.70
N THR A 459 24.91 24.20 7.18
CA THR A 459 23.95 25.19 7.62
C THR A 459 23.83 25.09 9.15
N PRO A 460 24.13 26.16 9.91
CA PRO A 460 24.19 26.08 11.36
C PRO A 460 22.83 25.69 11.93
N THR A 461 22.85 24.79 12.90
CA THR A 461 21.67 24.35 13.66
C THR A 461 21.07 25.54 14.40
N ASP A 462 20.04 26.17 13.87
CA ASP A 462 19.38 27.29 14.54
C ASP A 462 18.74 26.83 15.86
N GLN A 463 19.14 27.46 16.97
CA GLN A 463 18.45 27.38 18.25
C GLN A 463 17.06 28.06 18.14
N PRO A 464 16.04 27.57 18.86
CA PRO A 464 14.67 28.01 18.68
C PRO A 464 14.52 29.49 19.04
N THR A 465 14.10 30.31 18.08
CA THR A 465 13.74 31.71 18.30
C THR A 465 12.26 31.79 18.61
N GLU A 466 11.92 32.13 19.86
CA GLU A 466 10.56 32.50 20.26
C GLU A 466 10.17 33.83 19.58
N ASN A 467 9.13 33.81 18.76
CA ASN A 467 8.60 35.02 18.11
C ASN A 467 7.62 35.76 19.04
N PRO A 468 7.86 37.04 19.39
CA PRO A 468 6.81 37.92 19.87
C PRO A 468 6.07 38.62 18.71
N SER A 469 4.80 38.88 18.98
CA SER A 469 3.80 39.55 18.14
C SER A 469 4.15 41.01 17.81
N THR A 470 3.69 41.55 16.68
CA THR A 470 2.67 42.64 16.57
C THR A 470 2.60 43.24 15.15
N GLU A 471 1.43 43.09 14.53
CA GLU A 471 0.64 43.99 13.66
C GLU A 471 1.25 45.10 12.76
N THR A 472 0.93 44.95 11.46
CA THR A 472 0.26 45.92 10.57
C THR A 472 0.98 47.18 10.08
N SER A 473 1.29 47.22 8.77
CA SER A 473 0.97 48.38 7.94
C SER A 473 0.70 47.97 6.48
N THR A 474 -0.51 48.27 6.02
CA THR A 474 -1.03 48.06 4.67
C THR A 474 -0.84 49.34 3.85
N GLN A 475 -0.13 49.28 2.73
CA GLN A 475 -0.28 50.24 1.65
C GLN A 475 -0.35 49.51 0.30
N THR A 476 -1.49 49.71 -0.35
CA THR A 476 -1.86 49.14 -1.65
C THR A 476 -1.77 50.25 -2.69
N SER A 477 -1.04 50.02 -3.78
CA SER A 477 -1.10 50.82 -5.01
C SER A 477 -0.75 49.93 -6.21
N ALA A 478 -1.53 50.10 -7.28
CA ALA A 478 -1.63 49.27 -8.48
C ALA A 478 -0.37 49.14 -9.34
N PRO A 479 -0.30 48.14 -10.24
CA PRO A 479 -0.48 48.43 -11.68
C PRO A 479 -1.28 47.34 -12.45
N THR A 480 -2.23 47.69 -13.32
CA THR A 480 -2.12 48.02 -14.77
C THR A 480 -1.90 46.83 -15.73
N SER A 481 -3.04 46.26 -16.16
CA SER A 481 -3.52 45.94 -17.52
C SER A 481 -2.60 45.55 -18.71
N THR A 482 -3.10 44.51 -19.41
CA THR A 482 -3.13 44.26 -20.89
C THR A 482 -1.81 43.86 -21.59
N SER A 483 -1.73 42.85 -22.46
CA SER A 483 -2.68 42.40 -23.49
C SER A 483 -2.36 40.99 -24.04
N THR A 484 -3.39 40.37 -24.60
CA THR A 484 -3.49 39.09 -25.33
C THR A 484 -2.86 39.14 -26.73
N PRO A 485 -2.27 38.02 -27.20
CA PRO A 485 -2.45 37.65 -28.61
C PRO A 485 -2.92 36.20 -28.80
N ASN A 486 -3.51 36.02 -29.98
CA ASN A 486 -4.38 34.92 -30.38
C ASN A 486 -3.71 33.56 -30.59
N SER A 487 -4.51 32.55 -30.26
CA SER A 487 -4.46 31.13 -30.59
C SER A 487 -4.03 30.75 -32.03
N PRO A 488 -3.21 29.71 -32.18
CA PRO A 488 -3.30 28.75 -33.28
C PRO A 488 -4.31 27.63 -32.92
N LYS A 489 -5.27 27.37 -33.81
CA LYS A 489 -6.25 26.27 -33.70
C LYS A 489 -5.53 24.92 -33.61
N SER A 490 -5.43 24.37 -32.41
CA SER A 490 -4.67 23.15 -32.16
C SER A 490 -5.34 21.91 -32.79
N SER A 491 -4.52 21.06 -33.40
CA SER A 491 -4.85 19.71 -33.84
C SER A 491 -5.37 18.79 -32.71
N ARG A 492 -5.31 19.25 -31.46
CA ARG A 492 -5.73 18.53 -30.25
C ARG A 492 -7.24 18.29 -30.20
N SER A 493 -8.07 19.24 -30.64
CA SER A 493 -9.53 19.06 -30.64
C SER A 493 -9.99 18.02 -31.67
N ARG A 494 -9.32 17.94 -32.82
CA ARG A 494 -9.60 16.93 -33.85
C ARG A 494 -9.26 15.52 -33.35
N ASN A 495 -8.12 15.35 -32.69
CA ASN A 495 -7.70 14.05 -32.16
C ASN A 495 -8.60 13.56 -31.02
N ILE A 496 -9.02 14.46 -30.11
CA ILE A 496 -9.97 14.11 -29.03
C ILE A 496 -11.33 13.69 -29.63
N SER A 497 -11.84 14.41 -30.64
CA SER A 497 -13.11 14.07 -31.29
C SER A 497 -13.09 12.73 -32.03
N ILE A 498 -11.94 12.34 -32.61
CA ILE A 498 -11.77 11.03 -33.26
C ILE A 498 -11.79 9.91 -32.21
N ILE A 499 -11.08 10.07 -31.10
CA ILE A 499 -11.02 9.07 -30.02
C ILE A 499 -12.41 8.86 -29.40
N ILE A 500 -13.15 9.93 -29.13
CA ILE A 500 -14.53 9.85 -28.58
C ILE A 500 -15.46 9.12 -29.56
N SER A 501 -15.35 9.39 -30.87
CA SER A 501 -16.15 8.71 -31.89
C SER A 501 -15.86 7.20 -31.95
N ILE A 502 -14.59 6.79 -31.85
CA ILE A 502 -14.20 5.37 -31.86
C ILE A 502 -14.70 4.65 -30.61
N LEU A 503 -14.56 5.26 -29.43
CA LEU A 503 -15.04 4.70 -28.17
C LEU A 503 -16.57 4.58 -28.15
N GLY A 504 -17.28 5.58 -28.68
CA GLY A 504 -18.74 5.55 -28.79
C GLY A 504 -19.25 4.42 -29.69
N ILE A 505 -18.65 4.24 -30.86
CA ILE A 505 -19.03 3.15 -31.80
C ILE A 505 -18.70 1.78 -31.20
N ALA A 506 -17.55 1.63 -30.55
CA ALA A 506 -17.16 0.37 -29.88
C ALA A 506 -18.14 -0.01 -28.75
N SER A 507 -18.57 0.96 -27.93
CA SER A 507 -19.55 0.74 -26.87
C SER A 507 -20.90 0.27 -27.40
N ILE A 508 -21.38 0.87 -28.50
CA ILE A 508 -22.66 0.49 -29.13
C ILE A 508 -22.54 -0.92 -29.74
N ALA A 509 -21.43 -1.25 -30.39
CA ALA A 509 -21.20 -2.58 -30.95
C ALA A 509 -21.17 -3.67 -29.86
N CYS A 510 -20.53 -3.40 -28.71
CA CYS A 510 -20.54 -4.31 -27.56
C CYS A 510 -21.96 -4.56 -27.04
N LEU A 511 -22.79 -3.52 -26.89
CA LEU A 511 -24.17 -3.66 -26.42
C LEU A 511 -25.04 -4.50 -27.38
N ILE A 512 -24.82 -4.37 -28.69
CA ILE A 512 -25.52 -5.18 -29.69
C ILE A 512 -25.08 -6.65 -29.58
N ILE A 513 -23.78 -6.92 -29.45
CA ILE A 513 -23.25 -8.28 -29.29
C ILE A 513 -23.77 -8.93 -28.01
N PHE A 514 -23.74 -8.22 -26.88
CA PHE A 514 -24.28 -8.72 -25.61
C PHE A 514 -25.80 -8.98 -25.70
N SER A 515 -26.55 -8.12 -26.39
CA SER A 515 -27.98 -8.34 -26.62
C SER A 515 -28.25 -9.59 -27.46
N PHE A 516 -27.43 -9.89 -28.48
CA PHE A 516 -27.53 -11.12 -29.26
C PHE A 516 -27.19 -12.37 -28.44
N ILE A 517 -26.12 -12.33 -27.63
CA ILE A 517 -25.73 -13.43 -26.74
C ILE A 517 -26.82 -13.69 -25.71
N TYR A 518 -27.34 -12.64 -25.08
CA TYR A 518 -28.41 -12.74 -24.08
C TYR A 518 -29.71 -13.29 -24.68
N LYS A 519 -30.12 -12.80 -25.87
CA LYS A 519 -31.31 -13.33 -26.57
C LYS A 519 -31.15 -14.80 -26.94
N ARG A 520 -29.96 -15.22 -27.38
CA ARG A 520 -29.65 -16.62 -27.69
C ARG A 520 -29.69 -17.50 -26.43
N HIS A 521 -29.14 -17.01 -25.32
CA HIS A 521 -29.16 -17.74 -24.04
C HIS A 521 -30.59 -17.90 -23.51
N LYS A 522 -31.42 -16.84 -23.59
CA LYS A 522 -32.81 -16.89 -23.16
C LYS A 522 -33.61 -17.91 -23.96
N ASN A 523 -33.48 -17.95 -25.28
CA ASN A 523 -34.20 -18.92 -26.11
C ASN A 523 -33.82 -20.38 -25.80
N ASN A 524 -32.56 -20.68 -25.47
CA ASN A 524 -32.16 -22.04 -25.11
C ASN A 524 -32.76 -22.51 -23.77
N LYS A 525 -32.93 -21.60 -22.79
CA LYS A 525 -33.49 -21.95 -21.47
C LYS A 525 -35.00 -22.26 -21.52
N TYR A 526 -35.74 -21.70 -22.48
CA TYR A 526 -37.17 -22.02 -22.64
C TYR A 526 -37.40 -23.39 -23.31
N ILE A 527 -36.49 -23.85 -24.16
CA ILE A 527 -36.60 -25.18 -24.78
C ILE A 527 -36.29 -26.29 -23.75
N SER A 528 -35.39 -26.05 -22.80
CA SER A 528 -35.10 -27.04 -21.74
C SER A 528 -36.23 -27.16 -20.72
N ASN A 529 -36.93 -26.06 -20.39
CA ASN A 529 -37.97 -26.09 -19.37
C ASN A 529 -39.32 -26.64 -19.86
N SER A 530 -39.61 -26.63 -21.16
CA SER A 530 -40.86 -27.24 -21.68
C SER A 530 -40.83 -28.78 -21.65
N GLN A 531 -39.66 -29.41 -21.53
CA GLN A 531 -39.57 -30.88 -21.44
C GLN A 531 -39.72 -31.41 -20.00
N LEU A 532 -39.42 -30.59 -18.99
CA LEU A 532 -39.50 -31.03 -17.58
C LEU A 532 -40.94 -31.03 -17.05
N HIS A 533 -41.85 -30.25 -17.64
CA HIS A 533 -43.20 -30.08 -17.09
C HIS A 533 -44.20 -31.20 -17.45
N ASN A 534 -43.77 -32.23 -18.19
CA ASN A 534 -44.66 -33.32 -18.62
C ASN A 534 -44.47 -34.65 -17.86
N HIS A 535 -43.71 -34.71 -16.76
CA HIS A 535 -43.49 -35.98 -16.06
C HIS A 535 -44.06 -36.15 -14.63
N ASP A 536 -44.55 -35.10 -13.96
CA ASP A 536 -45.04 -35.24 -12.57
C ASP A 536 -46.56 -35.16 -12.42
N LYS A 537 -47.26 -36.02 -13.17
CA LYS A 537 -48.71 -36.25 -13.03
C LYS A 537 -49.02 -37.73 -12.79
N ILE A 538 -48.34 -38.40 -11.85
CA ILE A 538 -48.71 -39.76 -11.43
C ILE A 538 -48.51 -39.95 -9.91
N SER A 539 -49.61 -40.32 -9.23
CA SER A 539 -49.79 -40.90 -7.87
C SER A 539 -49.25 -40.11 -6.66
N SER A 540 -49.98 -39.66 -5.63
CA SER A 540 -51.18 -40.08 -4.89
C SER A 540 -51.14 -41.48 -4.25
N ASN A 541 -51.00 -41.46 -2.90
CA ASN A 541 -51.32 -42.45 -1.85
C ASN A 541 -50.24 -43.43 -1.33
N ASP A 542 -50.03 -43.34 0.00
CA ASP A 542 -49.68 -44.37 1.03
C ASP A 542 -48.60 -43.82 2.01
N SER A 543 -48.95 -43.32 3.20
CA SER A 543 -49.19 -44.00 4.49
C SER A 543 -47.94 -44.59 5.18
N ILE A 544 -47.54 -43.94 6.28
CA ILE A 544 -47.01 -44.47 7.57
C ILE A 544 -45.81 -45.45 7.51
N LEU A 545 -44.63 -45.02 8.01
CA LEU A 545 -43.86 -45.60 9.14
C LEU A 545 -42.41 -45.04 9.18
N ASN A 546 -41.93 -44.78 10.41
CA ASN A 546 -40.53 -44.70 10.89
C ASN A 546 -39.72 -43.44 10.54
N ASP A 547 -39.13 -42.66 11.46
CA ASP A 547 -38.58 -43.00 12.78
C ASP A 547 -38.85 -41.94 13.87
N SER A 548 -39.14 -42.44 15.06
CA SER A 548 -39.37 -41.73 16.32
C SER A 548 -38.06 -41.16 16.90
N PRO A 549 -38.09 -40.02 17.62
CA PRO A 549 -36.89 -39.39 18.16
C PRO A 549 -36.38 -40.10 19.41
N CYS A 550 -35.08 -40.41 19.42
CA CYS A 550 -34.37 -40.90 20.60
C CYS A 550 -34.33 -39.82 21.70
N ILE A 551 -34.93 -40.15 22.83
CA ILE A 551 -34.74 -39.50 24.13
C ILE A 551 -33.43 -40.03 24.73
N ALA A 552 -32.56 -39.15 25.21
CA ALA A 552 -31.63 -39.44 26.30
C ALA A 552 -31.29 -38.16 27.05
N VAL A 553 -31.86 -38.07 28.25
CA VAL A 553 -31.54 -37.16 29.35
C VAL A 553 -30.26 -37.66 30.01
N ALA A 554 -29.35 -36.75 30.39
CA ALA A 554 -28.59 -36.85 31.64
C ALA A 554 -27.89 -35.52 31.95
N ASP A 555 -28.19 -35.02 33.13
CA ASP A 555 -27.68 -33.84 33.79
C ASP A 555 -26.17 -33.85 34.05
N GLU A 556 -25.68 -32.62 34.22
CA GLU A 556 -24.58 -32.10 35.04
C GLU A 556 -23.45 -33.03 35.54
N ASP A 557 -22.23 -32.53 35.31
CA ASP A 557 -21.08 -32.52 36.22
C ASP A 557 -20.87 -33.71 37.15
N GLU A 558 -19.89 -34.54 36.82
CA GLU A 558 -18.65 -34.65 37.60
C GLU A 558 -17.81 -35.86 37.15
N LYS A 559 -16.50 -35.64 37.11
CA LYS A 559 -15.44 -36.65 37.30
C LYS A 559 -15.31 -37.75 36.25
N ALA A 560 -14.25 -37.65 35.43
CA ALA A 560 -13.05 -38.48 35.61
C ALA A 560 -12.31 -38.74 34.27
N VAL A 561 -11.10 -38.20 34.20
CA VAL A 561 -9.84 -38.85 33.78
C VAL A 561 -9.80 -39.61 32.44
N SER A 562 -9.00 -39.09 31.49
CA SER A 562 -7.92 -39.84 30.79
C SER A 562 -7.23 -39.00 29.71
N PRO A 563 -5.95 -39.28 29.36
CA PRO A 563 -4.80 -39.41 30.24
C PRO A 563 -3.74 -38.36 29.91
N THR A 564 -2.91 -38.11 30.91
CA THR A 564 -1.66 -37.34 30.87
C THR A 564 -0.73 -37.86 29.77
N ILE A 565 -0.37 -37.01 28.80
CA ILE A 565 0.83 -37.20 27.99
C ILE A 565 2.00 -36.68 28.83
N ASP A 566 2.83 -37.61 29.28
CA ASP A 566 4.03 -37.39 30.04
C ASP A 566 5.14 -36.84 29.12
N ILE A 567 5.43 -35.54 29.22
CA ILE A 567 6.58 -34.90 28.53
C ILE A 567 7.73 -34.63 29.53
N SER A 568 7.71 -35.26 30.71
CA SER A 568 8.91 -35.27 31.56
C SER A 568 10.04 -36.18 31.01
N VAL A 569 9.83 -36.82 29.86
CA VAL A 569 10.82 -37.71 29.21
C VAL A 569 11.70 -37.01 28.16
N VAL A 570 11.67 -35.67 28.06
CA VAL A 570 12.76 -34.93 27.40
C VAL A 570 13.30 -33.87 28.35
N ALA A 571 13.91 -34.36 29.42
CA ALA A 571 14.89 -33.61 30.19
C ALA A 571 16.07 -33.24 29.27
N TYR A 572 16.20 -31.95 28.99
CA TYR A 572 17.53 -31.33 28.92
C TYR A 572 17.56 -30.32 30.07
N GLU A 573 17.84 -30.85 31.26
CA GLU A 573 18.42 -30.08 32.35
C GLU A 573 19.85 -29.76 31.95
N GLN A 574 20.18 -28.47 31.87
CA GLN A 574 21.55 -28.03 32.07
C GLN A 574 21.52 -26.80 32.98
N GLU A 575 21.40 -27.14 34.26
CA GLU A 575 21.93 -26.49 35.47
C GLU A 575 23.07 -25.49 35.19
N TYR A 576 22.91 -24.21 35.55
CA TYR A 576 23.27 -23.56 36.83
C TYR A 576 24.65 -22.85 36.80
N GLU A 577 24.57 -21.63 37.35
CA GLU A 577 25.56 -20.97 38.22
C GLU A 577 26.83 -20.29 37.67
N ASP A 578 26.82 -18.97 37.87
CA ASP A 578 27.86 -18.16 38.53
C ASP A 578 29.31 -18.28 38.07
N PHE A 579 29.77 -17.27 37.32
CA PHE A 579 31.07 -16.67 37.57
C PHE A 579 30.98 -15.14 37.45
N ALA A 580 30.49 -14.52 38.52
CA ALA A 580 30.97 -13.21 38.92
C ALA A 580 32.45 -13.33 39.34
N GLN A 581 33.38 -13.29 38.37
CA GLN A 581 34.76 -12.91 38.67
C GLN A 581 34.83 -11.40 38.66
N LEU A 582 34.55 -10.86 39.85
CA LEU A 582 34.91 -9.52 40.25
C LEU A 582 36.43 -9.35 40.23
N GLU A 583 36.81 -8.12 39.95
CA GLU A 583 38.12 -7.50 39.90
C GLU A 583 39.08 -7.84 41.05
N GLN A 584 40.38 -7.87 40.68
CA GLN A 584 41.54 -7.45 41.46
C GLN A 584 41.76 -8.09 42.84
N LEU A 585 42.68 -9.07 42.87
CA LEU A 585 43.90 -9.06 43.70
C LEU A 585 44.95 -10.04 43.15
#